data_AF-A0A355R5M2-F1
#
_entry.id   AF-A0A355R5M2-F1
#
_cell.length_a   1.000
_cell.length_b   1.000
_cell.length_c   1.000
_cell.angle_alpha   90.00
_cell.angle_beta   90.00
_cell.angle_gamma   90.00
#
_symmetry.space_group_name_H-M   'P 1'
#
loop_
_entity.id
_entity.type
_entity.pdbx_description
1 polymer ?
#
loop_
_entity_poly.entity_id
_entity_poly.type
_entity_poly.pdbx_seq_one_letter_code
_entity_poly.pdbx_strand_id
1 'polypeptide(L)'
;MSLFSFVKEAGEKLIDLLTPGNANAEEQLKKHVEAVGLGNPNITATVEGDKIILKGEVASQEEKEKIILAAGNISGVASVE
;
A
#
# COMPACT_ATOMS: atom_id res chain seq x y z
N MET A 1 2.72 16.76 -0.31
CA MET A 1 2.62 15.29 -0.34
C MET A 1 2.38 14.90 -1.78
N SER A 2 3.19 13.98 -2.30
CA SER A 2 3.09 13.57 -3.71
C SER A 2 2.05 12.46 -3.82
N LEU A 3 1.04 12.65 -4.66
CA LEU A 3 0.05 11.62 -4.96
C LEU A 3 0.59 10.74 -6.08
N PHE A 4 0.64 9.42 -5.85
CA PHE A 4 1.02 8.45 -6.87
C PHE A 4 -0.23 7.77 -7.41
N SER A 5 -0.45 7.85 -8.73
CA SER A 5 -1.58 7.20 -9.39
C SER A 5 -1.17 5.84 -9.95
N PHE A 6 -2.00 4.83 -9.71
CA PHE A 6 -1.81 3.46 -10.14
C PHE A 6 -2.94 3.00 -11.05
N VAL A 7 -2.66 1.99 -11.87
CA VAL A 7 -3.64 1.41 -12.78
C VAL A 7 -4.47 0.40 -12.00
N LYS A 8 -5.74 0.71 -11.75
CA LYS A 8 -6.68 -0.17 -11.01
C LYS A 8 -6.73 -1.61 -11.54
N GLU A 9 -6.56 -1.82 -12.84
CA GLU A 9 -6.58 -3.17 -13.42
C GLU A 9 -5.28 -3.97 -13.24
N ALA A 10 -4.17 -3.31 -12.89
CA ALA A 10 -2.86 -3.93 -12.75
C ALA A 10 -2.49 -4.10 -11.28
N GLY A 11 -1.80 -5.20 -10.96
CA GLY A 11 -1.28 -5.49 -9.63
C GLY A 11 -1.78 -6.80 -9.05
N GLU A 12 -1.35 -7.08 -7.82
CA GLU A 12 -1.71 -8.28 -7.10
C GLU A 12 -3.18 -8.21 -6.68
N LYS A 13 -3.94 -9.28 -6.95
CA LYS A 13 -5.39 -9.32 -6.65
C LYS A 13 -5.64 -9.52 -5.16
N LEU A 14 -5.42 -8.49 -4.35
CA LEU A 14 -5.80 -8.46 -2.94
C LEU A 14 -7.22 -7.89 -2.80
N ILE A 15 -8.19 -8.69 -3.24
CA ILE A 15 -9.61 -8.32 -3.31
C ILE A 15 -10.15 -7.93 -1.94
N ASP A 16 -9.68 -8.61 -0.89
CA ASP A 16 -10.01 -8.33 0.51
C ASP A 16 -9.58 -6.93 0.96
N LEU A 17 -8.46 -6.41 0.44
CA LEU A 17 -7.85 -5.18 0.88
C LEU A 17 -8.72 -3.94 0.59
N LEU A 18 -9.47 -3.97 -0.51
CA LEU A 18 -10.33 -2.87 -0.98
C LEU A 18 -11.73 -2.92 -0.35
N THR A 19 -11.98 -3.88 0.54
CA THR A 19 -13.28 -4.00 1.21
C THR A 19 -13.33 -2.94 2.32
N PRO A 20 -14.22 -1.93 2.23
CA PRO A 20 -14.28 -0.86 3.22
C PRO A 20 -14.64 -1.41 4.60
N GLY A 21 -13.79 -1.15 5.60
CA GLY A 21 -13.95 -1.67 6.95
C GLY A 21 -13.35 -3.07 7.19
N ASN A 22 -12.56 -3.59 6.24
CA ASN A 22 -11.85 -4.86 6.46
C ASN A 22 -10.70 -4.66 7.46
N ALA A 23 -10.83 -5.24 8.64
CA ALA A 23 -9.78 -5.26 9.64
C ALA A 23 -8.50 -5.99 9.15
N ASN A 24 -8.60 -6.83 8.12
CA ASN A 24 -7.47 -7.53 7.52
C ASN A 24 -6.70 -6.71 6.47
N ALA A 25 -7.20 -5.55 6.04
CA ALA A 25 -6.53 -4.73 5.03
C ALA A 25 -5.13 -4.30 5.50
N GLU A 26 -5.00 -3.93 6.79
CA GLU A 26 -3.72 -3.61 7.39
C GLU A 26 -2.77 -4.82 7.36
N GLU A 27 -3.25 -5.99 7.74
CA GLU A 27 -2.44 -7.21 7.84
C GLU A 27 -1.99 -7.73 6.45
N GLN A 28 -2.88 -7.65 5.46
CA GLN A 28 -2.57 -8.00 4.07
C GLN A 28 -1.59 -7.00 3.46
N LEU A 29 -1.76 -5.70 3.71
CA LEU A 29 -0.79 -4.72 3.21
C LEU A 29 0.56 -4.93 3.87
N LYS A 30 0.59 -5.20 5.19
CA LYS A 30 1.82 -5.48 5.92
C LYS A 30 2.53 -6.71 5.36
N LYS A 31 1.80 -7.80 5.11
CA LYS A 31 2.34 -8.99 4.44
C LYS A 31 2.86 -8.69 3.04
N HIS A 32 2.16 -7.88 2.25
CA HIS A 32 2.61 -7.50 0.91
C HIS A 32 3.88 -6.64 0.97
N VAL A 33 3.91 -5.65 1.87
CA VAL A 33 5.06 -4.77 2.15
C VAL A 33 6.26 -5.59 2.68
N GLU A 34 6.03 -6.60 3.51
CA GLU A 34 7.08 -7.55 3.93
C GLU A 34 7.55 -8.43 2.76
N ALA A 35 6.63 -8.90 1.90
CA ALA A 35 6.93 -9.75 0.75
C ALA A 35 7.77 -9.04 -0.32
N VAL A 36 7.57 -7.72 -0.51
CA VAL A 36 8.43 -6.89 -1.38
C VAL A 36 9.78 -6.53 -0.72
N GLY A 37 10.04 -7.00 0.50
CA GLY A 37 11.30 -6.82 1.21
C GLY A 37 11.43 -5.50 1.97
N LEU A 38 10.31 -4.85 2.28
CA LEU A 38 10.28 -3.58 3.01
C LEU A 38 9.84 -3.86 4.44
N GLY A 39 10.77 -4.33 5.26
CA GLY A 39 10.54 -4.65 6.66
C GLY A 39 10.45 -3.43 7.58
N ASN A 40 9.84 -2.32 7.16
CA ASN A 40 9.71 -1.13 8.00
C ASN A 40 8.50 -1.27 8.94
N PRO A 41 8.70 -1.49 10.26
CA PRO A 41 7.61 -1.72 11.19
C PRO A 41 6.83 -0.45 11.55
N ASN A 42 7.35 0.72 11.18
CA ASN A 42 6.80 2.03 11.54
C ASN A 42 5.93 2.65 10.44
N ILE A 43 5.54 1.87 9.43
CA ILE A 43 4.65 2.33 8.37
C ILE A 43 3.29 1.70 8.59
N THR A 44 2.32 2.56 8.87
CA THR A 44 0.91 2.22 8.93
C THR A 44 0.31 2.49 7.56
N ALA A 45 -0.57 1.62 7.12
CA ALA A 45 -1.29 1.83 5.90
C ALA A 45 -2.79 1.70 6.11
N THR A 46 -3.53 2.63 5.54
CA THR A 46 -4.98 2.67 5.65
C THR A 46 -5.57 2.64 4.25
N VAL A 47 -6.54 1.76 4.02
CA VAL A 47 -7.24 1.67 2.74
C VAL A 47 -8.57 2.38 2.84
N GLU A 48 -8.77 3.38 1.99
CA GLU A 48 -10.02 4.12 1.83
C GLU A 48 -10.60 3.85 0.44
N GLY A 49 -11.36 2.75 0.33
CA GLY A 49 -11.94 2.31 -0.93
C GLY A 49 -10.86 1.89 -1.92
N ASP A 50 -10.53 2.76 -2.88
CA ASP A 50 -9.47 2.56 -3.87
C ASP A 50 -8.20 3.39 -3.65
N LYS A 51 -8.14 4.14 -2.55
CA LYS A 51 -6.95 4.88 -2.14
C LYS A 51 -6.24 4.16 -0.99
N ILE A 52 -4.92 4.13 -1.02
CA ILE A 52 -4.10 3.74 0.14
C ILE A 52 -3.41 4.97 0.71
N ILE A 53 -3.51 5.15 2.01
CA ILE A 53 -2.83 6.20 2.78
C ILE A 53 -1.71 5.53 3.57
N LEU A 54 -0.48 5.90 3.27
CA LEU A 54 0.72 5.43 3.95
C LEU A 54 1.19 6.50 4.93
N LYS A 55 1.30 6.13 6.20
CA LYS A 55 1.80 6.99 7.27
C LYS A 55 2.99 6.32 7.92
N GLY A 56 4.13 7.00 7.91
CA GLY A 56 5.33 6.51 8.57
C GLY A 56 6.55 7.31 8.19
N GLU A 57 7.66 7.01 8.85
CA GLU A 57 8.98 7.49 8.47
C GLU A 57 9.78 6.37 7.83
N VAL A 58 10.50 6.72 6.77
CA VAL A 58 11.40 5.85 6.01
C VAL A 58 12.80 6.42 6.13
N ALA A 59 13.80 5.55 6.27
CA ALA A 59 15.18 5.98 6.44
C ALA A 59 15.76 6.57 5.15
N SER A 60 15.19 6.23 3.99
CA SER A 60 15.66 6.66 2.68
C SER A 60 14.53 6.84 1.66
N GLN A 61 14.76 7.70 0.67
CA GLN A 61 13.82 7.90 -0.44
C GLN A 61 13.59 6.62 -1.25
N GLU A 62 14.62 5.78 -1.39
CA GLU A 62 14.52 4.51 -2.11
C GLU A 62 13.53 3.54 -1.43
N GLU A 63 13.53 3.47 -0.09
CA GLU A 63 12.51 2.75 0.67
C GLU A 63 11.12 3.35 0.45
N LYS A 64 11.01 4.68 0.51
CA LYS A 64 9.76 5.39 0.24
C LYS A 64 9.13 4.96 -1.08
N GLU A 65 9.91 5.01 -2.16
CA GLU A 65 9.43 4.70 -3.49
C GLU A 65 9.06 3.23 -3.62
N LYS A 66 9.86 2.31 -3.06
CA LYS A 66 9.53 0.89 -3.03
C LYS A 66 8.21 0.62 -2.29
N ILE A 67 7.98 1.30 -1.16
CA ILE A 67 6.78 1.10 -0.32
C ILE A 67 5.54 1.61 -1.04
N ILE A 68 5.64 2.78 -1.67
CA ILE A 68 4.58 3.35 -2.49
C ILE A 68 4.27 2.44 -3.68
N LEU A 69 5.31 1.92 -4.35
CA LEU A 69 5.13 1.01 -5.47
C LEU A 69 4.44 -0.29 -5.04
N ALA A 70 4.82 -0.86 -3.90
CA ALA A 70 4.20 -2.06 -3.36
C ALA A 70 2.74 -1.85 -2.99
N ALA A 71 2.43 -0.77 -2.25
CA ALA A 71 1.06 -0.43 -1.91
C ALA A 71 0.19 -0.17 -3.16
N GLY A 72 0.77 0.43 -4.20
CA GLY A 72 0.06 0.71 -5.45
C GLY A 72 0.02 -0.46 -6.43
N ASN A 73 0.88 -1.46 -6.28
CA ASN A 73 0.90 -2.70 -7.08
C ASN A 73 -0.16 -3.69 -6.61
N ILE A 74 -1.32 -3.19 -6.22
CA ILE A 74 -2.47 -3.96 -5.76
C ILE A 74 -3.62 -3.65 -6.71
N SER A 75 -4.19 -4.71 -7.28
CA SER A 75 -5.30 -4.60 -8.21
C SER A 75 -6.49 -3.96 -7.52
N GLY A 76 -6.91 -2.82 -8.05
CA GLY A 76 -8.01 -1.97 -7.61
C GLY A 76 -7.60 -0.77 -6.77
N VAL A 77 -6.31 -0.59 -6.48
CA VAL A 77 -5.76 0.68 -5.97
C VAL A 77 -5.62 1.67 -7.14
N ALA A 78 -6.27 2.84 -7.04
CA ALA A 78 -6.08 3.93 -8.00
C ALA A 78 -5.03 4.93 -7.54
N SER A 79 -4.81 5.08 -6.24
CA SER A 79 -3.95 6.13 -5.72
C SER A 79 -3.32 5.76 -4.38
N VAL A 80 -2.07 6.16 -4.20
CA VAL A 80 -1.33 6.03 -2.95
C VAL A 80 -0.85 7.40 -2.51
N GLU A 81 -1.03 7.71 -1.23
CA GLU A 81 -0.67 9.00 -0.61
C GLU A 81 0.22 8.81 0.62
#